data_AF-A0AAW2MQC0-F1
#
_entry.id   AF-A0AAW2MQC0-F1
#
_cell.length_a   1.000
_cell.length_b   1.000
_cell.length_c   1.000
_cell.angle_alpha   90.00
_cell.angle_beta   90.00
_cell.angle_gamma   90.00
#
_symmetry.space_group_name_H-M   'P 1'
#
loop_
_entity.id
_entity.type
_entity.pdbx_description
1 polymer ?
#
loop_
_entity_poly.entity_id
_entity_poly.type
_entity_poly.pdbx_seq_one_letter_code
_entity_poly.pdbx_strand_id
1 'polypeptide(L)'
;MSLHNMENSWLLAFFLPIIVTKAALIVGGGGVGIGVGGGVGGGGGGGGGVWIGGGINSPAAPSGSPDSKLTNAYTALQAWKSAITDDPLGITSSWVGPNVCSYKGVFCSDYTGFMGNPTGKVVAAIDLNHANLRGSLVKELSLLTDLSLLHLNSNRFSGAVPSSFRDLSSLTELDLS
;
A
#
# COMPACT_ATOMS: atom_id res chain seq x y z
N MET A 1 -58.38 -23.89 -27.57
CA MET A 1 -57.13 -23.09 -27.58
C MET A 1 -56.13 -23.88 -26.75
N SER A 2 -55.33 -24.78 -27.33
CA SER A 2 -54.20 -24.58 -28.26
C SER A 2 -52.97 -24.00 -27.56
N LEU A 3 -51.92 -24.82 -27.48
CA LEU A 3 -50.54 -24.48 -27.10
C LEU A 3 -49.79 -23.82 -28.28
N HIS A 4 -48.55 -23.38 -28.01
CA HIS A 4 -47.66 -22.48 -28.78
C HIS A 4 -47.90 -20.98 -28.46
N ASN A 5 -46.86 -20.14 -28.36
CA ASN A 5 -45.53 -20.26 -28.97
C ASN A 5 -44.34 -19.92 -28.03
N MET A 6 -43.20 -20.59 -28.25
CA MET A 6 -41.86 -20.16 -27.80
C MET A 6 -41.22 -19.33 -28.91
N GLU A 7 -40.28 -18.41 -28.59
CA GLU A 7 -39.03 -18.11 -29.33
C GLU A 7 -38.08 -17.34 -28.36
N ASN A 8 -36.95 -17.92 -27.94
CA ASN A 8 -35.58 -17.72 -28.45
C ASN A 8 -34.98 -16.32 -28.10
N SER A 9 -34.03 -16.10 -27.16
CA SER A 9 -32.79 -16.79 -26.71
C SER A 9 -31.54 -16.48 -27.56
N TRP A 10 -30.36 -16.47 -26.90
CA TRP A 10 -28.99 -16.31 -27.46
C TRP A 10 -28.70 -14.92 -28.07
N LEU A 11 -27.53 -14.26 -28.03
CA LEU A 11 -26.13 -14.49 -27.61
C LEU A 11 -25.64 -13.15 -26.96
N LEU A 12 -24.50 -12.97 -26.27
CA LEU A 12 -23.38 -13.82 -25.81
C LEU A 12 -22.70 -13.12 -24.61
N ALA A 13 -21.80 -13.80 -23.90
CA ALA A 13 -20.88 -13.20 -22.91
C ALA A 13 -19.48 -12.98 -23.53
N PHE A 14 -18.92 -11.78 -23.40
CA PHE A 14 -17.52 -11.51 -23.77
C PHE A 14 -16.58 -11.69 -22.57
N PHE A 15 -16.14 -12.93 -22.35
CA PHE A 15 -14.95 -13.19 -21.54
C PHE A 15 -13.70 -12.95 -22.40
N LEU A 16 -12.92 -11.92 -22.08
CA LEU A 16 -11.57 -11.74 -22.64
C LEU A 16 -10.57 -12.60 -21.84
N PRO A 17 -9.86 -13.56 -22.47
CA PRO A 17 -8.76 -14.24 -21.82
C PRO A 17 -7.53 -13.32 -21.78
N ILE A 18 -7.02 -13.02 -20.58
CA ILE A 18 -5.71 -12.40 -20.43
C ILE A 18 -4.64 -13.46 -20.74
N ILE A 19 -3.90 -13.25 -21.83
CA ILE A 19 -2.80 -14.11 -22.24
C ILE A 19 -1.62 -13.89 -21.28
N VAL A 20 -1.37 -14.83 -20.38
CA VAL A 20 -0.13 -14.87 -19.59
C VAL A 20 0.94 -15.60 -20.39
N THR A 21 1.73 -14.84 -21.15
CA THR A 21 2.85 -15.39 -21.92
C THR A 21 3.94 -15.92 -20.98
N LYS A 22 4.15 -17.23 -21.00
CA LYS A 22 5.18 -17.92 -20.21
C LYS A 22 6.54 -17.80 -20.90
N ALA A 23 7.35 -16.82 -20.51
CA ALA A 23 8.76 -16.76 -20.91
C ALA A 23 9.58 -17.73 -20.03
N ALA A 24 10.45 -18.53 -20.65
CA ALA A 24 11.28 -19.51 -19.96
C ALA A 24 12.77 -19.29 -20.25
N LEU A 25 13.58 -19.49 -19.20
CA LEU A 25 15.01 -19.82 -19.20
C LEU A 25 15.98 -18.86 -19.91
N ILE A 26 16.79 -18.18 -19.10
CA ILE A 26 18.22 -17.98 -19.41
C ILE A 26 19.03 -18.76 -18.39
N VAL A 27 19.81 -19.73 -18.86
CA VAL A 27 20.91 -20.34 -18.10
C VAL A 27 22.12 -19.42 -18.25
N GLY A 28 22.68 -18.96 -17.14
CA GLY A 28 23.89 -18.14 -17.12
C GLY A 28 24.64 -18.33 -15.81
N GLY A 29 25.76 -19.06 -15.86
CA GLY A 29 26.60 -19.29 -14.68
C GLY A 29 27.29 -18.00 -14.23
N GLY A 30 27.22 -17.68 -12.94
CA GLY A 30 27.96 -16.58 -12.34
C GLY A 30 29.47 -16.90 -12.31
N GLY A 31 30.21 -16.40 -13.29
CA GLY A 31 31.67 -16.45 -13.29
C GLY A 31 32.27 -15.54 -12.22
N VAL A 32 33.32 -16.00 -11.55
CA VAL A 32 34.09 -15.18 -10.60
C VAL A 32 34.97 -14.20 -11.39
N GLY A 33 34.54 -12.94 -11.46
CA GLY A 33 35.32 -11.86 -12.08
C GLY A 33 36.31 -11.23 -11.11
N ILE A 34 37.61 -11.49 -11.28
CA ILE A 34 38.66 -10.68 -10.65
C ILE A 34 38.94 -9.47 -11.54
N GLY A 35 38.37 -8.31 -11.18
CA GLY A 35 38.60 -7.05 -11.86
C GLY A 35 39.82 -6.31 -11.29
N VAL A 36 40.92 -6.28 -12.04
CA VAL A 36 42.05 -5.38 -11.73
C VAL A 36 41.73 -3.98 -12.28
N GLY A 37 41.06 -3.17 -11.48
CA GLY A 37 40.76 -1.78 -11.81
C GLY A 37 42.01 -0.90 -11.70
N GLY A 38 42.59 -0.51 -12.83
CA GLY A 38 43.67 0.47 -12.88
C GLY A 38 43.18 1.86 -12.46
N GLY A 39 43.47 2.26 -11.22
CA GLY A 39 43.12 3.58 -10.71
C GLY A 39 44.08 4.68 -11.20
N VAL A 40 43.58 5.61 -12.01
CA VAL A 40 44.24 6.92 -12.21
C VAL A 40 43.95 7.83 -11.01
N GLY A 41 44.80 7.70 -9.99
CA GLY A 41 44.65 8.45 -8.73
C GLY A 41 45.04 9.93 -8.86
N GLY A 42 44.05 10.81 -8.84
CA GLY A 42 44.21 12.23 -8.55
C GLY A 42 44.20 12.50 -7.04
N GLY A 43 45.18 11.96 -6.30
CA GLY A 43 45.25 12.06 -4.84
C GLY A 43 46.18 13.15 -4.34
N GLY A 44 45.62 14.18 -3.70
CA GLY A 44 46.37 15.14 -2.88
C GLY A 44 45.86 15.12 -1.44
N GLY A 45 46.76 14.99 -0.46
CA GLY A 45 46.44 14.97 0.97
C GLY A 45 46.76 13.64 1.64
N GLY A 46 47.90 13.58 2.34
CA GLY A 46 48.35 12.39 3.04
C GLY A 46 47.62 12.15 4.37
N GLY A 47 47.47 10.87 4.72
CA GLY A 47 46.89 10.41 5.98
C GLY A 47 46.90 8.88 6.01
N GLY A 48 47.96 8.27 6.54
CA GLY A 48 48.13 6.82 6.53
C GLY A 48 47.14 6.12 7.46
N GLY A 49 46.17 5.41 6.89
CA GLY A 49 45.23 4.55 7.61
C GLY A 49 44.98 3.26 6.83
N VAL A 50 45.18 2.11 7.47
CA VAL A 50 44.83 0.81 6.90
C VAL A 50 43.34 0.57 7.13
N TRP A 51 42.54 0.66 6.05
CA TRP A 51 41.11 0.37 6.10
C TRP A 51 40.87 -1.11 5.86
N ILE A 52 40.55 -1.87 6.92
CA ILE A 52 39.96 -3.19 6.80
C ILE A 52 38.44 -3.01 6.62
N GLY A 53 37.90 -3.50 5.50
CA GLY A 53 36.49 -3.31 5.15
C GLY A 53 35.55 -3.99 6.16
N GLY A 54 34.93 -3.20 7.03
CA GLY A 54 33.80 -3.59 7.86
C GLY A 54 32.55 -2.85 7.42
N GLY A 55 31.55 -3.57 6.90
CA GLY A 55 30.27 -2.96 6.52
C GLY A 55 29.53 -2.46 7.76
N ILE A 56 29.33 -1.14 7.86
CA ILE A 56 28.39 -0.58 8.83
C ILE A 56 26.95 -0.85 8.36
N ASN A 57 26.46 -2.04 8.71
CA ASN A 57 25.02 -2.29 8.81
C ASN A 57 24.45 -1.46 9.98
N SER A 58 24.43 -0.13 9.82
CA SER A 58 23.52 0.69 10.59
C SER A 58 22.11 0.21 10.26
N PRO A 59 21.27 -0.15 11.25
CA PRO A 59 19.87 -0.37 10.97
C PRO A 59 19.32 0.94 10.43
N ALA A 60 18.97 0.95 9.13
CA ALA A 60 18.29 2.08 8.54
C ALA A 60 17.02 2.31 9.36
N ALA A 61 16.92 3.48 10.01
CA ALA A 61 15.65 3.92 10.53
C ALA A 61 14.61 3.85 9.40
N PRO A 62 13.33 3.54 9.67
CA PRO A 62 12.29 3.51 8.64
C PRO A 62 11.93 4.94 8.21
N SER A 63 12.88 5.64 7.60
CA SER A 63 12.73 6.94 6.97
C SER A 63 12.07 6.77 5.61
N GLY A 64 10.81 6.33 5.64
CA GLY A 64 9.92 6.56 4.50
C GLY A 64 9.86 8.07 4.26
N SER A 65 10.15 8.51 3.04
CA SER A 65 10.01 9.91 2.68
C SER A 65 8.54 10.32 2.83
N PRO A 66 8.23 11.62 3.01
CA PRO A 66 6.85 12.07 3.09
C PRO A 66 6.02 11.65 1.86
N ASP A 67 6.65 11.65 0.67
CA ASP A 67 6.06 11.12 -0.57
C ASP A 67 5.77 9.61 -0.51
N SER A 68 6.63 8.82 0.15
CA SER A 68 6.40 7.38 0.30
C SER A 68 5.25 7.07 1.27
N LYS A 69 4.99 7.93 2.26
CA LYS A 69 3.87 7.71 3.21
C LYS A 69 2.50 7.84 2.55
N LEU A 70 2.27 8.86 1.71
CA LEU A 70 1.03 8.96 0.94
C LEU A 70 0.93 7.89 -0.15
N THR A 71 2.06 7.44 -0.73
CA THR A 71 2.10 6.32 -1.68
C THR A 71 1.71 4.99 -1.01
N ASN A 72 2.19 4.74 0.20
CA ASN A 72 1.80 3.60 1.04
C ASN A 72 0.30 3.68 1.37
N ALA A 73 -0.20 4.85 1.75
CA ALA A 73 -1.61 5.06 2.04
C ALA A 73 -2.50 4.82 0.82
N TYR A 74 -2.10 5.28 -0.36
CA TYR A 74 -2.80 4.99 -1.62
C TYR A 74 -2.85 3.47 -1.86
N THR A 75 -1.72 2.78 -1.72
CA THR A 75 -1.64 1.32 -1.90
C THR A 75 -2.57 0.59 -0.94
N ALA A 76 -2.58 0.97 0.34
CA ALA A 76 -3.46 0.41 1.36
C ALA A 76 -4.95 0.64 1.07
N LEU A 77 -5.33 1.88 0.75
CA LEU A 77 -6.72 2.28 0.51
C LEU A 77 -7.27 1.67 -0.78
N GLN A 78 -6.46 1.53 -1.85
CA GLN A 78 -6.88 0.83 -3.06
C GLN A 78 -7.01 -0.69 -2.85
N ALA A 79 -6.14 -1.31 -2.05
CA ALA A 79 -6.25 -2.72 -1.69
C ALA A 79 -7.47 -2.98 -0.79
N TRP A 80 -7.81 -2.07 0.11
CA TRP A 80 -9.01 -2.20 0.94
C TRP A 80 -10.28 -1.93 0.14
N LYS A 81 -10.28 -0.96 -0.77
CA LYS A 81 -11.38 -0.69 -1.71
C LYS A 81 -11.76 -1.92 -2.54
N SER A 82 -10.80 -2.74 -2.97
CA SER A 82 -11.12 -3.98 -3.72
C SER A 82 -11.68 -5.10 -2.84
N ALA A 83 -11.51 -5.02 -1.50
CA ALA A 83 -12.13 -5.91 -0.52
C ALA A 83 -13.49 -5.41 0.01
N ILE A 84 -13.90 -4.18 -0.33
CA ILE A 84 -15.25 -3.67 -0.10
C ILE A 84 -16.15 -4.18 -1.24
N THR A 85 -17.12 -5.00 -0.87
CA THR A 85 -18.03 -5.73 -1.77
C THR A 85 -19.40 -5.07 -1.92
N ASP A 86 -19.76 -4.15 -1.03
CA ASP A 86 -21.02 -3.39 -1.04
C ASP A 86 -20.78 -2.01 -0.40
N ASP A 87 -21.16 -0.95 -1.12
CA ASP A 87 -20.99 0.46 -0.73
C ASP A 87 -22.27 1.24 -1.08
N PRO A 88 -23.33 1.11 -0.26
CA PRO A 88 -24.66 1.64 -0.58
C PRO A 88 -24.73 3.18 -0.54
N LEU A 89 -23.74 3.84 0.08
CA LEU A 89 -23.65 5.31 0.16
C LEU A 89 -22.61 5.90 -0.80
N GLY A 90 -21.97 5.06 -1.63
CA GLY A 90 -20.95 5.46 -2.60
C GLY A 90 -19.75 6.17 -1.98
N ILE A 91 -19.35 5.83 -0.74
CA ILE A 91 -18.24 6.49 -0.04
C ILE A 91 -16.93 6.34 -0.83
N THR A 92 -16.67 5.12 -1.29
CA THR A 92 -15.47 4.75 -2.04
C THR A 92 -15.44 5.32 -3.46
N SER A 93 -16.51 5.96 -3.94
CA SER A 93 -16.51 6.67 -5.23
C SER A 93 -15.46 7.78 -5.29
N SER A 94 -15.22 8.44 -4.15
CA SER A 94 -14.19 9.48 -3.98
C SER A 94 -12.76 8.93 -3.92
N TRP A 95 -12.59 7.61 -3.77
CA TRP A 95 -11.29 6.96 -3.60
C TRP A 95 -10.65 6.67 -4.97
N VAL A 96 -10.24 7.74 -5.67
CA VAL A 96 -9.66 7.70 -7.02
C VAL A 96 -8.49 8.67 -7.13
N GLY A 97 -7.37 8.19 -7.71
CA GLY A 97 -6.16 8.99 -7.94
C GLY A 97 -5.25 9.12 -6.71
N PRO A 98 -4.07 9.74 -6.86
CA PRO A 98 -3.04 9.73 -5.82
C PRO A 98 -3.34 10.62 -4.60
N ASN A 99 -4.36 11.50 -4.67
CA ASN A 99 -4.69 12.44 -3.59
C ASN A 99 -5.56 11.79 -2.50
N VAL A 100 -4.97 10.89 -1.73
CA VAL A 100 -5.65 10.16 -0.64
C VAL A 100 -6.30 11.08 0.40
N CYS A 101 -5.79 12.30 0.59
CA CYS A 101 -6.36 13.27 1.53
C CYS A 101 -7.67 13.92 1.04
N SER A 102 -8.11 13.62 -0.18
CA SER A 102 -9.44 14.00 -0.71
C SER A 102 -10.46 12.86 -0.65
N TYR A 103 -10.07 11.69 -0.17
CA TYR A 103 -10.95 10.53 -0.06
C TYR A 103 -11.95 10.75 1.09
N LYS A 104 -13.24 10.51 0.84
CA LYS A 104 -14.29 10.64 1.86
C LYS A 104 -14.03 9.63 2.99
N GLY A 105 -14.02 10.13 4.23
CA GLY A 105 -13.70 9.36 5.43
C GLY A 105 -12.21 9.23 5.75
N VAL A 106 -11.31 9.81 4.95
CA VAL A 106 -9.86 9.80 5.19
C VAL A 106 -9.40 11.18 5.62
N PHE A 107 -8.72 11.26 6.76
CA PHE A 107 -8.26 12.51 7.36
C PHE A 107 -6.74 12.52 7.46
N CYS A 108 -6.12 13.52 6.83
CA CYS A 108 -4.67 13.69 6.84
C CYS A 108 -4.24 14.76 7.84
N SER A 109 -3.11 14.52 8.53
CA SER A 109 -2.39 15.53 9.32
C SER A 109 -1.09 15.93 8.64
N ASP A 110 -0.50 17.04 9.09
CA ASP A 110 0.87 17.39 8.74
C ASP A 110 1.86 16.56 9.55
N TYR A 111 2.88 16.03 8.87
CA TYR A 111 3.96 15.26 9.46
C TYR A 111 5.18 16.16 9.70
N THR A 112 5.41 16.51 10.97
CA THR A 112 6.57 17.29 11.39
C THR A 112 7.80 16.40 11.48
N GLY A 113 8.85 16.74 10.72
CA GLY A 113 10.14 16.06 10.85
C GLY A 113 10.86 16.46 12.16
N PHE A 114 12.02 15.84 12.43
CA PHE A 114 12.84 16.11 13.63
C PHE A 114 13.23 17.59 13.84
N MET A 115 13.16 18.40 12.79
CA MET A 115 13.43 19.85 12.81
C MET A 115 12.18 20.70 13.12
N GLY A 116 11.05 20.11 13.51
CA GLY A 116 9.78 20.79 13.81
C GLY A 116 9.00 21.30 12.59
N ASN A 117 9.63 21.39 11.43
CA ASN A 117 8.98 21.81 10.19
C ASN A 117 8.10 20.70 9.59
N PRO A 118 6.94 21.01 9.00
CA PRO A 118 6.17 20.08 8.18
C PRO A 118 7.01 19.59 7.01
N THR A 119 7.21 18.28 6.90
CA THR A 119 7.93 17.66 5.78
C THR A 119 7.00 17.02 4.76
N GLY A 120 5.73 16.79 5.13
CA GLY A 120 4.65 16.44 4.21
C GLY A 120 3.37 16.10 4.97
N LYS A 121 2.51 15.26 4.39
CA LYS A 121 1.25 14.80 5.01
C LYS A 121 1.21 13.30 5.20
N VAL A 122 0.42 12.85 6.17
CA VAL A 122 0.14 11.43 6.47
C VAL A 122 -1.34 11.24 6.71
N VAL A 123 -1.86 10.02 6.47
CA VAL A 123 -3.21 9.65 6.90
C VAL A 123 -3.17 9.37 8.40
N ALA A 124 -3.86 10.21 9.18
CA ALA A 124 -3.87 10.15 10.63
C ALA A 124 -5.14 9.53 11.20
N ALA A 125 -6.27 9.63 10.48
CA ALA A 125 -7.52 9.01 10.89
C ALA A 125 -8.33 8.51 9.68
N ILE A 126 -9.10 7.45 9.90
CA ILE A 126 -10.13 6.96 8.99
C ILE A 126 -11.42 6.83 9.80
N ASP A 127 -12.46 7.55 9.38
CA ASP A 127 -13.82 7.46 9.93
C ASP A 127 -14.78 7.10 8.79
N LEU A 128 -15.38 5.91 8.89
CA LEU A 128 -16.42 5.40 8.00
C LEU A 128 -17.66 4.98 8.81
N ASN A 129 -17.90 5.63 9.94
CA ASN A 129 -19.00 5.32 10.84
C ASN A 129 -20.36 5.43 10.14
N HIS A 130 -21.24 4.47 10.41
CA HIS A 130 -22.58 4.36 9.81
C HIS A 130 -22.62 4.27 8.27
N ALA A 131 -21.49 3.93 7.63
CA ALA A 131 -21.43 3.84 6.17
C ALA A 131 -22.09 2.58 5.57
N ASN A 132 -22.46 1.61 6.41
CA ASN A 132 -23.10 0.34 6.02
C ASN A 132 -22.30 -0.48 4.99
N LEU A 133 -20.97 -0.29 4.92
CA LEU A 133 -20.07 -0.96 4.00
C LEU A 133 -19.98 -2.47 4.31
N ARG A 134 -19.93 -3.33 3.28
CA ARG A 134 -19.74 -4.78 3.46
C ARG A 134 -18.44 -5.25 2.83
N GLY A 135 -17.62 -5.97 3.58
CA GLY A 135 -16.34 -6.49 3.07
C GLY A 135 -15.51 -7.14 4.15
N SER A 136 -14.19 -7.08 4.01
CA SER A 136 -13.22 -7.50 5.01
C SER A 136 -12.10 -6.48 5.19
N LEU A 137 -11.48 -6.46 6.36
CA LEU A 137 -10.23 -5.73 6.58
C LEU A 137 -9.08 -6.45 5.86
N VAL A 138 -8.16 -5.69 5.26
CA VAL A 138 -7.02 -6.23 4.50
C VAL A 138 -5.70 -5.99 5.25
N LYS A 139 -4.73 -6.88 5.07
CA LYS A 139 -3.42 -6.77 5.75
C LYS A 139 -2.67 -5.50 5.35
N GLU A 140 -2.89 -5.02 4.12
CA GLU A 140 -2.27 -3.82 3.53
C GLU A 140 -2.61 -2.54 4.28
N LEU A 141 -3.67 -2.51 5.09
CA LEU A 141 -3.95 -1.39 6.00
C LEU A 141 -2.81 -1.15 6.99
N SER A 142 -1.99 -2.16 7.31
CA SER A 142 -0.81 -1.98 8.18
C SER A 142 0.30 -1.10 7.59
N LEU A 143 0.21 -0.73 6.31
CA LEU A 143 1.08 0.29 5.70
C LEU A 143 0.79 1.71 6.23
N LEU A 144 -0.35 1.92 6.90
CA LEU A 144 -0.77 3.19 7.49
C LEU A 144 -0.14 3.37 8.90
N THR A 145 1.19 3.32 9.01
CA THR A 145 1.92 3.35 10.30
C THR A 145 1.64 4.58 11.17
N ASP A 146 1.20 5.68 10.56
CA ASP A 146 0.88 6.95 11.21
C ASP A 146 -0.62 7.11 11.56
N LEU A 147 -1.45 6.08 11.29
CA LEU A 147 -2.87 6.06 11.61
C LEU A 147 -3.07 5.97 13.13
N SER A 148 -3.78 6.95 13.69
CA SER A 148 -4.12 7.05 15.11
C SER A 148 -5.55 6.60 15.42
N LEU A 149 -6.50 6.87 14.51
CA LEU A 149 -7.92 6.52 14.68
C LEU A 149 -8.40 5.67 13.50
N LEU A 150 -9.04 4.53 13.79
CA LEU A 150 -9.79 3.75 12.81
C LEU A 150 -11.20 3.48 13.35
N HIS A 151 -12.17 4.25 12.87
CA HIS A 151 -13.57 4.16 13.29
C HIS A 151 -14.43 3.58 12.17
N LEU A 152 -14.98 2.39 12.41
CA LEU A 152 -15.79 1.63 11.47
C LEU A 152 -17.14 1.21 12.06
N ASN A 153 -17.65 1.93 13.07
CA ASN A 153 -18.88 1.55 13.77
C ASN A 153 -20.07 1.48 12.79
N SER A 154 -21.00 0.54 13.04
CA SER A 154 -22.20 0.34 12.22
C SER A 154 -21.89 0.07 10.73
N ASN A 155 -20.88 -0.78 10.48
CA ASN A 155 -20.61 -1.37 9.18
C ASN A 155 -20.86 -2.89 9.19
N ARG A 156 -20.75 -3.52 8.02
CA ARG A 156 -20.90 -4.97 7.79
C ARG A 156 -19.57 -5.60 7.37
N PHE A 157 -18.46 -5.16 7.98
CA PHE A 157 -17.17 -5.82 7.84
C PHE A 157 -17.19 -7.20 8.50
N SER A 158 -16.46 -8.15 7.93
CA SER A 158 -16.49 -9.56 8.32
C SER A 158 -15.12 -10.21 8.17
N GLY A 159 -14.94 -11.36 8.83
CA GLY A 159 -13.65 -12.05 8.94
C GLY A 159 -12.88 -11.66 10.20
N ALA A 160 -11.61 -12.03 10.26
CA ALA A 160 -10.72 -11.69 11.38
C ALA A 160 -10.02 -10.35 11.15
N VAL A 161 -9.69 -9.64 12.23
CA VAL A 161 -8.76 -8.50 12.18
C VAL A 161 -7.38 -9.03 11.73
N PRO A 162 -6.75 -8.45 10.69
CA PRO A 162 -5.45 -8.90 10.21
C PRO A 162 -4.38 -8.78 11.29
N SER A 163 -3.58 -9.82 11.50
CA SER A 163 -2.50 -9.82 12.51
C SER A 163 -1.41 -8.77 12.25
N SER A 164 -1.33 -8.23 11.02
CA SER A 164 -0.47 -7.09 10.68
C SER A 164 -0.94 -5.76 11.29
N PHE A 165 -2.15 -5.66 11.86
CA PHE A 165 -2.58 -4.45 12.57
C PHE A 165 -1.70 -4.14 13.79
N ARG A 166 -0.94 -5.12 14.30
CA ARG A 166 0.12 -4.90 15.30
C ARG A 166 1.21 -3.92 14.83
N ASP A 167 1.38 -3.76 13.51
CA ASP A 167 2.40 -2.89 12.92
C ASP A 167 1.89 -1.43 12.81
N LEU A 168 0.62 -1.15 13.14
CA LEU A 168 0.04 0.19 13.26
C LEU A 168 0.48 0.87 14.57
N SER A 169 1.77 1.20 14.66
CA SER A 169 2.41 1.67 15.91
C SER A 169 1.84 2.96 16.49
N SER A 170 1.10 3.75 15.71
CA SER A 170 0.50 5.02 16.13
C SER A 170 -0.98 4.89 16.54
N LEU A 171 -1.58 3.70 16.41
CA LEU A 171 -3.02 3.50 16.59
C LEU A 171 -3.41 3.62 18.07
N THR A 172 -4.20 4.64 18.38
CA THR A 172 -4.73 4.91 19.72
C THR A 172 -6.18 4.49 19.88
N GLU A 173 -6.96 4.47 18.79
CA GLU A 173 -8.38 4.15 18.84
C GLU A 173 -8.79 3.25 17.65
N LEU A 174 -9.50 2.18 17.97
CA LEU A 174 -9.98 1.18 17.02
C LEU A 174 -11.41 0.79 17.37
N ASP A 175 -12.37 1.30 16.60
CA ASP A 175 -13.78 0.94 16.72
C ASP A 175 -14.22 0.08 15.52
N LEU A 176 -14.72 -1.11 15.81
CA LEU A 176 -15.17 -2.13 14.85
C LEU A 176 -16.60 -2.61 15.16
N SER A 177 -17.39 -1.81 15.88
CA SER A 177 -18.71 -2.19 16.45
C SER A 177 -19.89 -2.22 15.48
#